data_AF-A0AAV5VXX8-F1
#
_entry.id   AF-A0AAV5VXX8-F1
#
_cell.length_a   1.000
_cell.length_b   1.000
_cell.length_c   1.000
_cell.angle_alpha   90.00
_cell.angle_beta   90.00
_cell.angle_gamma   90.00
#
_symmetry.space_group_name_H-M   'P 1'
#
loop_
_entity.id
_entity.type
_entity.pdbx_description
1 polymer ?
#
loop_
_entity_poly.entity_id
_entity_poly.type
_entity_poly.pdbx_seq_one_letter_code
_entity_poly.pdbx_strand_id
1 'polypeptide(L)'
;MSIPPYAWVFSDPFHSIFVICTTSLSFFSNFCLLFIISSPASSQLGAYRYLLASFAVCDMMTSATHALVLPLVHMTSYGFYFFPQHAGRNILFGVSLDTPLCLLFVATYYQTFIVLAFHFVYRCVTVKSGLSGSFTASRLSTFQWALIALVVYCLYTSFFVGVSLIALTPSEETRAIVPPEVFDLYGVDLTNPNCGFTVASIKQRNPFTCEMAWHAPTLVAELLLFLVFGGTGSVILYCIIQISRAMRSLEIEFSATSRQLQKNLFHALLIQVR
;
A
#
# COMPACT_ATOMS: atom_id res chain seq x y z
N MET A 1 20.88 -28.11 -4.20
CA MET A 1 21.03 -27.01 -5.19
C MET A 1 22.06 -26.02 -4.65
N SER A 2 22.90 -25.38 -5.48
CA SER A 2 23.85 -24.36 -5.00
C SER A 2 23.11 -23.09 -4.57
N ILE A 3 23.42 -22.56 -3.39
CA ILE A 3 22.84 -21.30 -2.90
C ILE A 3 23.14 -20.19 -3.94
N PRO A 4 22.13 -19.47 -4.45
CA PRO A 4 22.38 -18.44 -5.44
C PRO A 4 23.24 -17.32 -4.84
N PRO A 5 24.11 -16.67 -5.64
CA PRO A 5 25.03 -15.64 -5.13
C PRO A 5 24.33 -14.40 -4.58
N TYR A 6 23.02 -14.25 -4.82
CA TYR A 6 22.18 -13.17 -4.29
C TYR A 6 21.36 -13.58 -3.05
N ALA A 7 21.52 -14.82 -2.55
CA ALA A 7 20.74 -15.31 -1.41
C ALA A 7 20.93 -14.46 -0.14
N TRP A 8 22.09 -13.83 0.00
CA TRP A 8 22.40 -12.95 1.13
C TRP A 8 21.44 -11.75 1.26
N VAL A 9 20.72 -11.35 0.19
CA VAL A 9 19.76 -10.23 0.24
C VAL A 9 18.51 -10.57 1.06
N PHE A 10 18.06 -11.82 1.01
CA PHE A 10 16.87 -12.29 1.70
C PHE A 10 17.19 -13.25 2.87
N SER A 11 18.47 -13.54 3.10
CA SER A 11 18.92 -14.37 4.21
C SER A 11 19.33 -13.51 5.40
N ASP A 12 19.21 -14.09 6.60
CA ASP A 12 19.76 -13.48 7.80
C ASP A 12 21.30 -13.54 7.81
N PRO A 13 21.97 -12.55 8.42
CA PRO A 13 21.40 -11.43 9.19
C PRO A 13 21.04 -10.20 8.35
N PHE A 14 21.41 -10.15 7.06
CA PHE A 14 21.30 -8.94 6.25
C PHE A 14 19.84 -8.48 6.10
N HIS A 15 18.93 -9.40 5.79
CA HIS A 15 17.51 -9.06 5.62
C HIS A 15 16.92 -8.46 6.90
N SER A 16 17.09 -9.11 8.04
CA SER A 16 16.66 -8.61 9.35
C SER A 16 17.24 -7.23 9.68
N ILE A 17 18.54 -7.01 9.45
CA ILE A 17 19.19 -5.71 9.68
C ILE A 17 18.56 -4.63 8.78
N PHE A 18 18.36 -4.93 7.50
CA PHE A 18 17.72 -4.01 6.56
C PHE A 18 16.31 -3.61 7.01
N VAL A 19 15.49 -4.59 7.42
CA VAL A 19 14.13 -4.35 7.90
C VAL A 19 14.12 -3.54 9.19
N ILE A 20 14.98 -3.86 10.16
CA ILE A 20 15.08 -3.10 11.42
C ILE A 20 15.50 -1.66 11.15
N CYS A 21 16.49 -1.44 10.31
CA CYS A 21 16.98 -0.09 9.97
C CYS A 21 15.89 0.74 9.27
N THR A 22 15.26 0.19 8.24
CA THR A 22 14.20 0.89 7.48
C THR A 22 12.97 1.17 8.34
N THR A 23 12.56 0.23 9.19
CA THR A 23 11.45 0.41 10.14
C THR A 23 11.77 1.48 11.17
N SER A 24 12.97 1.44 11.77
CA SER A 24 13.40 2.42 12.77
C SER A 24 13.45 3.83 12.19
N LEU A 25 13.99 3.98 10.96
CA LEU A 25 14.04 5.26 10.26
C LEU A 25 12.63 5.78 9.92
N SER A 26 11.74 4.90 9.46
CA SER A 26 10.35 5.24 9.18
C SER A 26 9.63 5.73 10.45
N PHE A 27 9.74 4.98 11.56
CA PHE A 27 9.14 5.36 12.83
C PHE A 27 9.67 6.69 13.34
N PHE A 28 11.00 6.87 13.32
CA PHE A 28 11.63 8.10 13.76
C PHE A 28 11.17 9.31 12.92
N SER A 29 11.22 9.21 11.59
CA SER A 29 10.84 10.29 10.70
C SER A 29 9.36 10.66 10.80
N ASN A 30 8.46 9.67 10.86
CA ASN A 30 7.02 9.91 11.03
C ASN A 30 6.67 10.42 12.43
N PHE A 31 7.38 10.00 13.47
CA PHE A 31 7.22 10.57 14.80
C PHE A 31 7.66 12.03 14.84
N CYS A 32 8.79 12.38 14.23
CA CYS A 32 9.22 13.77 14.06
C CYS A 32 8.19 14.58 13.27
N LEU A 33 7.61 14.03 12.22
CA LEU A 33 6.54 14.68 11.45
C LEU A 33 5.31 14.95 12.32
N LEU A 34 4.84 13.96 13.10
CA LEU A 34 3.73 14.14 14.05
C LEU A 34 4.04 15.18 15.13
N PHE A 35 5.27 15.21 15.64
CA PHE A 35 5.73 16.21 16.59
C PHE A 35 5.68 17.62 15.99
N ILE A 36 6.21 17.80 14.77
CA ILE A 36 6.17 19.09 14.04
C ILE A 36 4.72 19.52 13.77
N ILE A 37 3.86 18.59 13.36
CA ILE A 37 2.43 18.84 13.12
C ILE A 37 1.70 19.23 14.41
N SER A 38 2.13 18.73 15.57
CA SER A 38 1.53 19.06 16.86
C SER A 38 1.95 20.43 17.40
N SER A 39 3.00 21.04 16.83
CA SER A 39 3.48 22.37 17.22
C SER A 39 2.49 23.49 16.85
N PRO A 40 2.36 24.56 17.67
CA PRO A 40 1.52 25.72 17.34
C PRO A 40 1.84 26.37 15.98
N ALA A 41 3.09 26.27 15.52
CA ALA A 41 3.52 26.78 14.21
C ALA A 41 2.79 26.12 13.03
N SER A 42 2.29 24.89 13.21
CA SER A 42 1.56 24.14 12.19
C SER A 42 0.11 24.62 12.00
N SER A 43 -0.38 25.50 12.88
CA SER A 43 -1.76 26.04 12.81
C SER A 43 -2.07 26.69 11.46
N GLN A 44 -1.05 27.23 10.78
CA GLN A 44 -1.16 27.80 9.44
C GLN A 44 -1.55 26.77 8.35
N LEU A 45 -1.34 25.47 8.61
CA LEU A 45 -1.73 24.39 7.70
C LEU A 45 -3.24 24.10 7.76
N GLY A 46 -3.95 24.57 8.78
CA GLY A 46 -5.38 24.33 8.96
C GLY A 46 -5.72 22.84 9.01
N ALA A 47 -6.79 22.43 8.34
CA ALA A 47 -7.26 21.04 8.32
C ALA A 47 -6.30 20.06 7.61
N TYR A 48 -5.40 20.56 6.76
CA TYR A 48 -4.42 19.73 6.05
C TYR A 48 -3.45 19.00 7.00
N ARG A 49 -3.21 19.55 8.20
CA ARG A 49 -2.35 18.95 9.21
C ARG A 49 -2.84 17.57 9.68
N TYR A 50 -4.16 17.36 9.74
CA TYR A 50 -4.75 16.07 10.12
C TYR A 50 -4.52 15.02 9.04
N LEU A 51 -4.52 15.46 7.78
CA LEU A 51 -4.27 14.58 6.66
C LEU A 51 -2.80 14.13 6.60
N LEU A 52 -1.87 15.05 6.87
CA LEU A 52 -0.46 14.70 7.05
C LEU A 52 -0.24 13.76 8.24
N ALA A 53 -0.94 13.98 9.36
CA ALA A 53 -0.88 13.08 10.51
C ALA A 53 -1.40 11.68 10.17
N SER A 54 -2.51 11.57 9.44
CA SER A 54 -3.06 10.28 9.00
C SER A 54 -2.09 9.52 8.08
N PHE A 55 -1.40 10.23 7.19
CA PHE A 55 -0.37 9.66 6.33
C PHE A 55 0.80 9.10 7.16
N ALA A 56 1.29 9.88 8.12
CA ALA A 56 2.38 9.44 9.01
C ALA A 56 2.02 8.18 9.80
N VAL A 57 0.78 8.09 10.32
CA VAL A 57 0.28 6.90 11.02
C VAL A 57 0.19 5.70 10.07
N CYS A 58 -0.33 5.87 8.86
CA CYS A 58 -0.42 4.79 7.88
C CYS A 58 0.97 4.27 7.47
N ASP A 59 1.96 5.15 7.34
CA ASP A 59 3.33 4.78 6.99
C ASP A 59 4.01 3.99 8.12
N MET A 60 3.82 4.40 9.38
CA MET A 60 4.25 3.62 10.55
C MET A 60 3.56 2.25 10.62
N MET A 61 2.25 2.18 10.36
CA MET A 61 1.52 0.89 10.33
C MET A 61 2.06 -0.05 9.24
N THR A 62 2.35 0.48 8.07
CA THR A 62 2.93 -0.29 6.95
C THR A 62 4.32 -0.79 7.31
N SER A 63 5.13 0.06 7.93
CA SER A 63 6.48 -0.29 8.38
C SER A 63 6.46 -1.34 9.49
N ALA A 64 5.54 -1.22 10.45
CA ALA A 64 5.33 -2.21 11.50
C ALA A 64 4.90 -3.57 10.93
N THR A 65 3.97 -3.55 9.96
CA THR A 65 3.48 -4.76 9.32
C THR A 65 4.57 -5.42 8.48
N HIS A 66 5.41 -4.64 7.78
CA HIS A 66 6.58 -5.15 7.08
C HIS A 66 7.56 -5.84 8.03
N ALA A 67 7.86 -5.22 9.17
CA ALA A 67 8.74 -5.80 10.20
C ALA A 67 8.14 -7.04 10.87
N LEU A 68 6.82 -7.09 11.04
CA LEU A 68 6.10 -8.22 11.61
C LEU A 68 6.06 -9.42 10.66
N VAL A 69 5.79 -9.17 9.38
CA VAL A 69 5.55 -10.22 8.37
C VAL A 69 6.87 -10.74 7.80
N LEU A 70 7.89 -9.88 7.65
CA LEU A 70 9.13 -10.18 6.92
C LEU A 70 8.81 -10.86 5.57
N PRO A 71 8.10 -10.14 4.68
CA PRO A 71 7.50 -10.76 3.52
C PRO A 71 8.55 -11.26 2.53
N LEU A 72 8.40 -12.50 2.09
CA LEU A 72 9.15 -13.09 0.99
C LEU A 72 8.25 -13.20 -0.24
N VAL A 73 8.80 -12.81 -1.40
CA VAL A 73 8.16 -12.98 -2.71
C VAL A 73 9.00 -13.95 -3.52
N HIS A 74 8.39 -15.05 -3.97
CA HIS A 74 9.01 -15.96 -4.93
C HIS A 74 8.26 -15.89 -6.26
N MET A 75 8.95 -15.43 -7.31
CA MET A 75 8.40 -15.36 -8.66
C MET A 75 8.69 -16.64 -9.42
N THR A 76 7.69 -17.13 -10.12
CA THR A 76 7.74 -18.30 -11.02
C THR A 76 7.40 -17.87 -12.44
N SER A 77 7.54 -18.77 -13.41
CA SER A 77 7.10 -18.51 -14.79
C SER A 77 5.59 -18.32 -14.94
N TYR A 78 4.80 -18.69 -13.92
CA TYR A 78 3.35 -18.76 -13.99
C TYR A 78 2.65 -17.93 -12.92
N GLY A 79 3.38 -17.12 -12.15
CA GLY A 79 2.82 -16.42 -11.01
C GLY A 79 3.84 -16.08 -9.93
N PHE A 80 3.37 -15.65 -8.76
CA PHE A 80 4.22 -15.44 -7.60
C PHE A 80 3.57 -15.96 -6.31
N TYR A 81 4.42 -16.32 -5.36
CA TYR A 81 4.06 -16.70 -3.99
C TYR A 81 4.53 -15.60 -3.05
N PHE A 82 3.67 -15.21 -2.11
CA PHE A 82 3.96 -14.22 -1.10
C PHE A 82 3.67 -14.80 0.29
N PHE A 83 4.68 -14.89 1.13
CA PHE A 83 4.59 -15.59 2.42
C PHE A 83 5.53 -14.96 3.47
N PRO A 84 5.25 -15.13 4.78
CA PRO A 84 6.15 -14.65 5.82
C PRO A 84 7.47 -15.45 5.86
N GLN A 85 8.59 -14.81 6.23
CA GLN A 85 9.88 -15.52 6.39
C GLN A 85 9.81 -16.70 7.37
N HIS A 86 8.96 -16.60 8.38
CA HIS A 86 8.77 -17.64 9.40
C HIS A 86 7.43 -18.37 9.27
N ALA A 87 6.93 -18.53 8.04
CA ALA A 87 5.67 -19.20 7.79
C ALA A 87 5.64 -20.63 8.36
N GLY A 88 4.47 -21.06 8.83
CA GLY A 88 4.25 -22.31 9.55
C GLY A 88 4.60 -22.27 11.05
N ARG A 89 5.20 -21.19 11.55
CA ARG A 89 5.48 -20.98 12.99
C ARG A 89 4.46 -20.08 13.68
N ASN A 90 3.76 -19.23 12.93
CA ASN A 90 2.80 -18.29 13.48
C ASN A 90 1.43 -18.95 13.69
N ILE A 91 1.34 -19.90 14.61
CA ILE A 91 0.09 -20.60 14.93
C ILE A 91 -0.48 -20.03 16.23
N LEU A 92 -1.67 -19.44 16.15
CA LEU A 92 -2.40 -18.94 17.31
C LEU A 92 -3.73 -19.68 17.43
N PHE A 93 -3.97 -20.30 18.59
CA PHE A 93 -5.15 -21.15 18.83
C PHE A 93 -5.38 -22.25 17.78
N GLY A 94 -4.29 -22.82 17.24
CA GLY A 94 -4.35 -23.86 16.21
C GLY A 94 -4.66 -23.35 14.80
N VAL A 95 -4.73 -22.03 14.59
CA VAL A 95 -4.95 -21.40 13.29
C VAL A 95 -3.67 -20.69 12.84
N SER A 96 -3.27 -20.90 11.59
CA SER A 96 -2.14 -20.17 10.98
C SER A 96 -2.51 -18.70 10.81
N LEU A 97 -1.66 -17.81 11.34
CA LEU A 97 -1.77 -16.37 11.15
C LEU A 97 -1.07 -15.90 9.87
N ASP A 98 -0.36 -16.77 9.15
CA ASP A 98 0.48 -16.35 8.03
C ASP A 98 -0.34 -15.71 6.90
N THR A 99 -1.45 -16.32 6.47
CA THR A 99 -2.33 -15.73 5.43
C THR A 99 -2.98 -14.42 5.90
N PRO A 100 -3.58 -14.33 7.11
CA PRO A 100 -4.05 -13.05 7.63
C PRO A 100 -2.96 -11.97 7.70
N LEU A 101 -1.75 -12.32 8.12
CA LEU A 101 -0.60 -11.41 8.17
C LEU A 101 -0.19 -10.94 6.77
N CYS A 102 -0.20 -11.84 5.78
CA CYS A 102 0.01 -11.47 4.39
C CYS A 102 -1.06 -10.51 3.86
N LEU A 103 -2.33 -10.78 4.14
CA LEU A 103 -3.43 -9.90 3.73
C LEU A 103 -3.37 -8.54 4.45
N LEU A 104 -2.96 -8.51 5.72
CA LEU A 104 -2.72 -7.28 6.47
C LEU A 104 -1.58 -6.47 5.83
N PHE A 105 -0.51 -7.12 5.40
CA PHE A 105 0.57 -6.46 4.66
C PHE A 105 0.07 -5.87 3.34
N VAL A 106 -0.68 -6.64 2.55
CA VAL A 106 -1.28 -6.15 1.30
C VAL A 106 -2.18 -4.95 1.58
N ALA A 107 -3.06 -5.04 2.59
CA ALA A 107 -3.94 -3.94 2.98
C ALA A 107 -3.17 -2.68 3.34
N THR A 108 -2.19 -2.79 4.24
CA THR A 108 -1.40 -1.64 4.71
C THR A 108 -0.50 -1.06 3.62
N TYR A 109 0.07 -1.88 2.75
CA TYR A 109 0.83 -1.42 1.59
C TYR A 109 -0.01 -0.57 0.65
N TYR A 110 -1.17 -1.10 0.21
CA TYR A 110 -2.03 -0.40 -0.75
C TYR A 110 -2.80 0.79 -0.15
N GLN A 111 -2.94 0.85 1.19
CA GLN A 111 -3.59 1.97 1.86
C GLN A 111 -2.90 3.31 1.62
N THR A 112 -1.57 3.28 1.41
CA THR A 112 -0.76 4.49 1.23
C THR A 112 -1.20 5.25 -0.04
N PHE A 113 -1.53 4.53 -1.11
CA PHE A 113 -1.98 5.12 -2.37
C PHE A 113 -3.34 5.80 -2.25
N ILE A 114 -4.30 5.19 -1.52
CA ILE A 114 -5.62 5.82 -1.35
C ILE A 114 -5.54 7.06 -0.44
N VAL A 115 -4.72 7.02 0.61
CA VAL A 115 -4.44 8.20 1.44
C VAL A 115 -3.80 9.31 0.61
N LEU A 116 -2.82 8.97 -0.24
CA LEU A 116 -2.17 9.91 -1.14
C LEU A 116 -3.13 10.49 -2.18
N ALA A 117 -4.01 9.68 -2.78
CA ALA A 117 -5.05 10.16 -3.67
C ALA A 117 -5.99 11.14 -2.96
N PHE A 118 -6.37 10.85 -1.71
CA PHE A 118 -7.19 11.74 -0.92
C PHE A 118 -6.48 13.07 -0.62
N HIS A 119 -5.17 13.07 -0.34
CA HIS A 119 -4.34 14.29 -0.25
C HIS A 119 -4.44 15.15 -1.50
N PHE A 120 -4.27 14.54 -2.67
CA PHE A 120 -4.34 15.25 -3.93
C PHE A 120 -5.75 15.76 -4.25
N VAL A 121 -6.80 14.99 -3.95
CA VAL A 121 -8.19 15.42 -4.13
C VAL A 121 -8.53 16.58 -3.21
N TYR A 122 -8.29 16.44 -1.91
CA TYR A 122 -8.52 17.49 -0.91
C TYR A 122 -7.84 18.80 -1.33
N ARG A 123 -6.59 18.70 -1.76
CA ARG A 123 -5.82 19.85 -2.22
C ARG A 123 -6.34 20.44 -3.52
N CYS A 124 -6.67 19.62 -4.51
CA CYS A 124 -7.21 20.08 -5.78
C CYS A 124 -8.50 20.90 -5.56
N VAL A 125 -9.37 20.41 -4.68
CA VAL A 125 -10.61 21.10 -4.30
C VAL A 125 -10.31 22.39 -3.54
N THR A 126 -9.42 22.36 -2.54
CA THR A 126 -9.07 23.54 -1.74
C THR A 126 -8.46 24.66 -2.59
N VAL A 127 -7.51 24.32 -3.47
CA VAL A 127 -6.86 25.28 -4.37
C VAL A 127 -7.89 25.89 -5.33
N LYS A 128 -8.72 25.07 -5.97
CA LYS A 128 -9.73 25.56 -6.93
C LYS A 128 -10.85 26.39 -6.26
N SER A 129 -11.24 26.03 -5.05
CA SER A 129 -12.26 26.77 -4.30
C SER A 129 -11.78 28.18 -3.93
N GLY A 130 -10.48 28.34 -3.66
CA GLY A 130 -9.87 29.66 -3.46
C GLY A 130 -9.87 30.55 -4.71
N LEU A 131 -9.84 29.97 -5.91
CA LEU A 131 -9.90 30.70 -7.19
C LEU A 131 -11.32 31.05 -7.65
N SER A 132 -12.27 30.14 -7.46
CA SER A 132 -13.53 30.19 -8.21
C SER A 132 -14.65 31.00 -7.54
N GLY A 133 -14.48 31.45 -6.29
CA GLY A 133 -15.59 32.03 -5.50
C GLY A 133 -16.81 31.11 -5.36
N SER A 134 -16.69 29.83 -5.78
CA SER A 134 -17.81 28.92 -5.99
C SER A 134 -18.15 28.21 -4.68
N PHE A 135 -19.39 28.45 -4.28
CA PHE A 135 -19.98 28.29 -2.95
C PHE A 135 -20.14 26.86 -2.41
N THR A 136 -19.86 25.82 -3.21
CA THR A 136 -20.23 24.43 -2.86
C THR A 136 -19.14 23.64 -2.13
N ALA A 137 -17.86 23.88 -2.42
CA ALA A 137 -16.75 23.13 -1.81
C ALA A 137 -16.18 23.78 -0.54
N SER A 138 -16.39 25.09 -0.33
CA SER A 138 -15.98 25.80 0.89
C SER A 138 -16.88 25.50 2.10
N ARG A 139 -17.96 24.72 1.92
CA ARG A 139 -18.96 24.44 2.96
C ARG A 139 -18.79 23.09 3.65
N LEU A 140 -17.96 22.20 3.12
CA LEU A 140 -17.72 20.91 3.76
C LEU A 140 -16.87 21.11 5.01
N SER A 141 -17.43 20.78 6.17
CA SER A 141 -16.70 20.84 7.43
C SER A 141 -15.57 19.80 7.42
N THR A 142 -14.53 20.04 8.23
CA THR A 142 -13.44 19.08 8.44
C THR A 142 -13.96 17.68 8.79
N PHE A 143 -15.06 17.61 9.54
CA PHE A 143 -15.72 16.35 9.89
C PHE A 143 -16.28 15.62 8.67
N GLN A 144 -16.93 16.33 7.74
CA GLN A 144 -17.46 15.73 6.52
C GLN A 144 -16.34 15.20 5.63
N TRP A 145 -15.22 15.94 5.50
CA TRP A 145 -14.04 15.44 4.80
C TRP A 145 -13.46 14.19 5.45
N ALA A 146 -13.32 14.17 6.78
CA ALA A 146 -12.85 12.99 7.51
C ALA A 146 -13.80 11.79 7.32
N LEU A 147 -15.11 12.00 7.33
CA LEU A 147 -16.10 10.95 7.10
C LEU A 147 -16.02 10.40 5.67
N ILE A 148 -15.90 11.27 4.66
CA ILE A 148 -15.71 10.83 3.26
C ILE A 148 -14.40 10.04 3.13
N ALA A 149 -13.31 10.52 3.74
CA ALA A 149 -12.02 9.83 3.74
C ALA A 149 -12.15 8.42 4.32
N LEU A 150 -12.80 8.30 5.48
CA LEU A 150 -13.00 7.04 6.17
C LEU A 150 -13.84 6.06 5.33
N VAL A 151 -14.95 6.52 4.76
CA VAL A 151 -15.82 5.68 3.91
C VAL A 151 -15.07 5.20 2.67
N VAL A 152 -14.37 6.09 1.96
CA VAL A 152 -13.59 5.73 0.76
C VAL A 152 -12.46 4.77 1.13
N TYR A 153 -11.76 5.02 2.24
CA TYR A 153 -10.73 4.13 2.77
C TYR A 153 -11.27 2.73 3.06
N CYS A 154 -12.39 2.64 3.80
CA CYS A 154 -13.00 1.35 4.13
C CYS A 154 -13.43 0.60 2.87
N LEU A 155 -14.10 1.26 1.91
CA LEU A 155 -14.53 0.63 0.67
C LEU A 155 -13.33 0.14 -0.16
N TYR A 156 -12.29 0.97 -0.29
CA TYR A 156 -11.08 0.64 -1.03
C TYR A 156 -10.36 -0.57 -0.42
N THR A 157 -10.10 -0.53 0.88
CA THR A 157 -9.38 -1.58 1.60
C THR A 157 -10.20 -2.87 1.63
N SER A 158 -11.51 -2.80 1.89
CA SER A 158 -12.38 -3.99 1.86
C SER A 158 -12.46 -4.61 0.47
N PHE A 159 -12.47 -3.81 -0.60
CA PHE A 159 -12.41 -4.34 -1.96
C PHE A 159 -11.09 -5.06 -2.22
N PHE A 160 -9.95 -4.42 -1.93
CA PHE A 160 -8.62 -4.99 -2.14
C PHE A 160 -8.43 -6.31 -1.37
N VAL A 161 -8.76 -6.29 -0.08
CA VAL A 161 -8.65 -7.46 0.79
C VAL A 161 -9.66 -8.53 0.39
N GLY A 162 -10.90 -8.15 0.04
CA GLY A 162 -11.94 -9.10 -0.37
C GLY A 162 -11.59 -9.86 -1.65
N VAL A 163 -11.13 -9.16 -2.68
CA VAL A 163 -10.66 -9.78 -3.92
C VAL A 163 -9.47 -10.71 -3.64
N SER A 164 -8.51 -10.25 -2.82
CA SER A 164 -7.34 -11.07 -2.45
C SER A 164 -7.73 -12.30 -1.63
N LEU A 165 -8.68 -12.16 -0.71
CA LEU A 165 -9.17 -13.25 0.14
C LEU A 165 -9.85 -14.34 -0.70
N ILE A 166 -10.61 -13.96 -1.73
CA ILE A 166 -11.37 -14.90 -2.57
C ILE A 166 -10.46 -15.62 -3.57
N ALA A 167 -9.53 -14.90 -4.20
CA ALA A 167 -8.83 -15.41 -5.38
C ALA A 167 -7.32 -15.67 -5.19
N LEU A 168 -6.71 -15.12 -4.15
CA LEU A 168 -5.26 -15.16 -3.93
C LEU A 168 -4.88 -15.89 -2.62
N THR A 169 -5.83 -16.50 -1.92
CA THR A 169 -5.57 -17.31 -0.73
C THR A 169 -5.21 -18.75 -1.11
N PRO A 170 -4.53 -19.49 -0.23
CA PRO A 170 -4.03 -20.81 -0.57
C PRO A 170 -5.18 -21.82 -0.56
N SER A 171 -5.37 -22.52 -1.68
CA SER A 171 -6.22 -23.70 -1.82
C SER A 171 -5.38 -24.98 -1.90
N GLU A 172 -6.02 -26.15 -1.75
CA GLU A 172 -5.35 -27.45 -1.96
C GLU A 172 -4.67 -27.54 -3.33
N GLU A 173 -5.33 -27.03 -4.37
CA GLU A 173 -4.80 -26.98 -5.74
C GLU A 173 -3.53 -26.15 -5.82
N THR A 174 -3.52 -24.94 -5.25
CA THR A 174 -2.34 -24.05 -5.28
C THR A 174 -1.18 -24.58 -4.45
N ARG A 175 -1.47 -25.34 -3.38
CA ARG A 175 -0.46 -26.02 -2.55
C ARG A 175 0.17 -27.19 -3.30
N ALA A 176 -0.62 -27.95 -4.05
CA ALA A 176 -0.14 -29.09 -4.82
C ALA A 176 0.83 -28.70 -5.96
N ILE A 177 0.81 -27.43 -6.38
CA ILE A 177 1.68 -26.90 -7.43
C ILE A 177 2.79 -25.98 -6.92
N VAL A 178 3.02 -25.93 -5.59
CA VAL A 178 4.13 -25.16 -5.01
C VAL A 178 5.45 -25.68 -5.60
N PRO A 179 6.29 -24.80 -6.17
CA PRO A 179 7.59 -25.19 -6.69
C PRO A 179 8.50 -25.72 -5.56
N PRO A 180 9.20 -26.84 -5.75
CA PRO A 180 10.13 -27.38 -4.74
C PRO A 180 11.26 -26.38 -4.39
N GLU A 181 11.59 -25.48 -5.31
CA GLU A 181 12.60 -24.44 -5.10
C GLU A 181 12.24 -23.50 -3.94
N VAL A 182 10.96 -23.34 -3.61
CA VAL A 182 10.55 -22.54 -2.45
C VAL A 182 11.06 -23.15 -1.15
N PHE A 183 10.92 -24.47 -0.99
CA PHE A 183 11.45 -25.16 0.18
C PHE A 183 12.98 -25.15 0.16
N ASP A 184 13.60 -25.42 -0.99
CA ASP A 184 15.06 -25.48 -1.11
C ASP A 184 15.75 -24.14 -0.83
N LEU A 185 15.14 -23.01 -1.22
CA LEU A 185 15.72 -21.68 -1.07
C LEU A 185 15.40 -21.02 0.27
N TYR A 186 14.18 -21.19 0.77
CA TYR A 186 13.70 -20.46 1.95
C TYR A 186 13.52 -21.36 3.18
N GLY A 187 13.59 -22.68 3.04
CA GLY A 187 13.33 -23.64 4.12
C GLY A 187 11.87 -23.65 4.59
N VAL A 188 10.95 -23.12 3.77
CA VAL A 188 9.53 -23.00 4.08
C VAL A 188 8.74 -23.98 3.21
N ASP A 189 8.04 -24.89 3.86
CA ASP A 189 7.14 -25.82 3.17
C ASP A 189 5.74 -25.21 3.06
N LEU A 190 5.43 -24.62 1.89
CA LEU A 190 4.09 -24.08 1.60
C LEU A 190 3.06 -25.18 1.29
N THR A 191 3.47 -26.43 1.09
CA THR A 191 2.53 -27.54 0.91
C THR A 191 1.84 -27.92 2.23
N ASN A 192 2.49 -27.62 3.36
CA ASN A 192 1.97 -27.85 4.70
C ASN A 192 0.69 -27.01 4.96
N PRO A 193 -0.45 -27.63 5.34
CA PRO A 193 -1.70 -26.92 5.58
C PRO A 193 -1.63 -25.88 6.71
N ASN A 194 -0.68 -26.01 7.65
CA ASN A 194 -0.45 -25.07 8.74
C ASN A 194 0.38 -23.84 8.32
N CYS A 195 0.90 -23.83 7.09
CA CYS A 195 1.66 -22.74 6.53
C CYS A 195 0.74 -21.89 5.64
N GLY A 196 0.56 -20.61 5.97
CA GLY A 196 -0.25 -19.71 5.14
C GLY A 196 0.61 -18.87 4.20
N PHE A 197 0.00 -18.45 3.10
CA PHE A 197 0.60 -17.57 2.09
C PHE A 197 -0.50 -16.86 1.30
N THR A 198 -0.12 -16.03 0.34
CA THR A 198 -0.98 -15.60 -0.78
C THR A 198 -0.28 -15.92 -2.09
N VAL A 199 -1.05 -16.19 -3.14
CA VAL A 199 -0.54 -16.65 -4.43
C VAL A 199 -1.32 -16.04 -5.57
N ALA A 200 -0.60 -15.53 -6.57
CA ALA A 200 -1.15 -15.17 -7.85
C ALA A 200 -0.68 -16.19 -8.89
N SER A 201 -1.39 -17.32 -9.00
CA SER A 201 -1.11 -18.36 -10.00
C SER A 201 -1.92 -18.09 -11.27
N ILE A 202 -1.26 -17.51 -12.28
CA ILE A 202 -1.86 -17.10 -13.54
C ILE A 202 -2.18 -18.32 -14.43
N LYS A 203 -1.32 -19.34 -14.38
CA LYS A 203 -1.54 -20.62 -15.05
C LYS A 203 -1.47 -21.76 -14.05
N GLN A 204 -2.41 -22.68 -14.16
CA GLN A 204 -2.49 -23.89 -13.34
C GLN A 204 -2.58 -25.12 -14.22
N ARG A 205 -2.15 -26.26 -13.69
CA ARG A 205 -2.27 -27.53 -14.39
C ARG A 205 -3.73 -27.99 -14.37
N ASN A 206 -4.34 -28.16 -15.53
CA ASN A 206 -5.69 -28.69 -15.63
C ASN A 206 -5.71 -30.14 -15.12
N PRO A 207 -6.58 -30.49 -14.17
CA PRO A 207 -6.60 -31.83 -13.57
C PRO A 207 -7.00 -32.93 -14.55
N PHE A 208 -7.74 -32.59 -15.61
CA PHE A 208 -8.22 -33.54 -16.61
C PHE A 208 -7.28 -33.69 -17.81
N THR A 209 -6.73 -32.58 -18.31
CA THR A 209 -5.87 -32.60 -19.51
C THR A 209 -4.39 -32.65 -19.18
N CYS A 210 -4.00 -32.42 -17.92
CA CYS A 210 -2.62 -32.28 -17.48
C CYS A 210 -1.83 -31.14 -18.15
N GLU A 211 -2.48 -30.31 -18.96
CA GLU A 211 -1.90 -29.14 -19.62
C GLU A 211 -1.99 -27.90 -18.74
N MET A 212 -1.09 -26.93 -18.96
CA MET A 212 -1.14 -25.64 -18.27
C MET A 212 -2.26 -24.77 -18.88
N ALA A 213 -3.32 -24.53 -18.12
CA ALA A 213 -4.44 -23.70 -18.48
C ALA A 213 -4.42 -22.37 -17.71
N TRP A 214 -5.02 -21.33 -18.30
CA TRP A 214 -5.19 -20.05 -17.64
C TRP A 214 -6.19 -20.16 -16.49
N HIS A 215 -5.81 -19.65 -15.31
CA HIS A 215 -6.68 -19.67 -14.14
C HIS A 215 -7.52 -18.39 -14.10
N ALA A 216 -8.74 -18.48 -14.63
CA ALA A 216 -9.64 -17.33 -14.78
C ALA A 216 -9.91 -16.55 -13.47
N PRO A 217 -10.13 -17.20 -12.30
CA PRO A 217 -10.35 -16.46 -11.05
C PRO A 217 -9.19 -15.54 -10.68
N THR A 218 -7.94 -16.03 -10.77
CA THR A 218 -6.75 -15.21 -10.48
C THR A 218 -6.57 -14.10 -11.51
N LEU A 219 -6.78 -14.38 -12.80
CA LEU A 219 -6.71 -13.35 -13.85
C LEU A 219 -7.72 -12.22 -13.64
N VAL A 220 -8.97 -12.56 -13.31
CA VAL A 220 -10.01 -11.58 -13.03
C VAL A 220 -9.68 -10.78 -11.78
N ALA A 221 -9.19 -11.44 -10.72
CA ALA A 221 -8.77 -10.76 -9.50
C ALA A 221 -7.64 -9.77 -9.75
N GLU A 222 -6.56 -10.20 -10.41
CA GLU A 222 -5.44 -9.33 -10.79
C GLU A 222 -5.92 -8.14 -11.62
N LEU A 223 -6.75 -8.37 -12.65
CA LEU A 223 -7.32 -7.28 -13.45
C LEU A 223 -8.11 -6.28 -12.61
N LEU A 224 -8.95 -6.75 -11.68
CA LEU A 224 -9.70 -5.88 -10.77
C LEU A 224 -8.78 -5.06 -9.87
N LEU A 225 -7.74 -5.68 -9.29
CA LEU A 225 -6.76 -4.98 -8.46
C LEU A 225 -5.98 -3.94 -9.27
N PHE A 226 -5.57 -4.27 -10.50
CA PHE A 226 -4.93 -3.33 -11.43
C PHE A 226 -5.83 -2.16 -11.79
N LEU A 227 -7.13 -2.40 -12.02
CA LEU A 227 -8.08 -1.33 -12.33
C LEU A 227 -8.26 -0.38 -11.16
N VAL A 228 -8.35 -0.89 -9.93
CA VAL A 228 -8.49 -0.04 -8.73
C VAL A 228 -7.19 0.72 -8.45
N PHE A 229 -6.04 0.06 -8.53
CA PHE A 229 -4.74 0.70 -8.38
C PHE A 229 -4.49 1.76 -9.46
N GLY A 230 -4.69 1.41 -10.73
CA GLY A 230 -4.54 2.30 -11.87
C GLY A 230 -5.55 3.45 -11.87
N GLY A 231 -6.77 3.20 -11.37
CA GLY A 231 -7.78 4.23 -11.13
C GLY A 231 -7.30 5.26 -10.10
N THR A 232 -6.75 4.80 -8.98
CA THR A 232 -6.15 5.65 -7.94
C THR A 232 -5.01 6.49 -8.50
N GLY A 233 -4.10 5.88 -9.26
CA GLY A 233 -3.02 6.59 -9.95
C GLY A 233 -3.53 7.65 -10.93
N SER A 234 -4.59 7.33 -11.68
CA SER A 234 -5.21 8.27 -12.62
C SER A 234 -5.82 9.48 -11.92
N VAL A 235 -6.47 9.28 -10.76
CA VAL A 235 -6.99 10.38 -9.92
C VAL A 235 -5.86 11.26 -9.42
N ILE A 236 -4.76 10.68 -8.92
CA ILE A 236 -3.57 11.42 -8.47
C ILE A 236 -3.02 12.28 -9.62
N LEU A 237 -2.78 11.68 -10.79
CA LEU A 237 -2.25 12.39 -11.97
C LEU A 237 -3.18 13.52 -12.42
N TYR A 238 -4.49 13.27 -12.46
CA TYR A 238 -5.47 14.30 -12.78
C TYR A 238 -5.40 15.47 -11.78
N CYS A 239 -5.37 15.19 -10.48
CA CYS A 239 -5.25 16.23 -9.45
C CYS A 239 -3.93 17.00 -9.55
N ILE A 240 -2.81 16.33 -9.83
CA ILE A 240 -1.50 16.97 -10.07
C ILE A 240 -1.59 17.97 -11.22
N ILE A 241 -2.17 17.56 -12.36
CA ILE A 241 -2.33 18.43 -13.54
C ILE A 241 -3.19 19.64 -13.18
N GLN A 242 -4.30 19.41 -12.47
CA GLN A 242 -5.24 20.46 -12.12
C GLN A 242 -4.68 21.46 -11.09
N ILE A 243 -3.96 20.98 -10.07
CA ILE A 243 -3.25 21.83 -9.11
C ILE A 243 -2.16 22.62 -9.83
N SER A 244 -1.39 22.00 -10.73
CA SER A 244 -0.34 22.67 -11.51
C SER A 244 -0.90 23.78 -12.39
N ARG A 245 -2.04 23.55 -13.06
CA ARG A 245 -2.75 24.56 -13.85
C ARG A 245 -3.25 25.71 -12.97
N ALA A 246 -3.88 25.39 -11.84
CA ALA A 246 -4.39 26.39 -10.91
C ALA A 246 -3.26 27.23 -10.28
N MET A 247 -2.12 26.63 -9.93
CA MET A 247 -0.97 27.37 -9.40
C MET A 247 -0.36 28.34 -10.42
N ARG A 248 -0.39 27.99 -11.72
CA ARG A 248 0.04 28.91 -12.78
C ARG A 248 -0.92 30.09 -12.94
N SER A 249 -2.23 29.89 -12.83
CA SER A 249 -3.19 31.00 -12.89
C SER A 249 -3.16 31.88 -11.64
N LEU A 250 -2.79 31.31 -10.48
CA LEU A 250 -2.68 32.00 -9.19
C LEU A 250 -1.46 32.90 -9.03
N GLU A 251 -0.53 32.95 -9.99
CA GLU A 251 0.59 33.90 -9.95
C GLU A 251 0.13 35.36 -9.88
N ILE A 252 -1.15 35.62 -10.18
CA ILE A 252 -1.75 36.96 -10.23
C ILE A 252 -2.43 37.38 -8.90
N GLU A 253 -2.87 36.47 -8.02
CA GLU A 253 -3.81 36.80 -6.91
C GLU A 253 -3.32 36.54 -5.46
N PHE A 254 -2.34 35.67 -5.21
CA PHE A 254 -1.91 35.34 -3.83
C PHE A 254 -0.71 36.15 -3.31
N SER A 255 -0.66 36.34 -1.98
CA SER A 255 0.53 36.86 -1.29
C SER A 255 1.74 35.94 -1.48
N ALA A 256 2.94 36.53 -1.58
CA ALA A 256 4.17 35.79 -1.89
C ALA A 256 4.46 34.64 -0.89
N THR A 257 4.15 34.83 0.39
CA THR A 257 4.39 33.86 1.46
C THR A 257 3.47 32.64 1.36
N SER A 258 2.16 32.85 1.16
CA SER A 258 1.19 31.74 1.02
C SER A 258 1.49 30.91 -0.25
N ARG A 259 1.89 31.59 -1.33
CA ARG A 259 2.34 30.95 -2.57
C ARG A 259 3.56 30.06 -2.36
N GLN A 260 4.56 30.52 -1.63
CA GLN A 260 5.77 29.74 -1.37
C GLN A 260 5.46 28.48 -0.53
N LEU A 261 4.62 28.61 0.49
CA LEU A 261 4.18 27.49 1.30
C LEU A 261 3.45 26.43 0.46
N GLN A 262 2.53 26.86 -0.41
CA GLN A 262 1.83 25.95 -1.32
C GLN A 262 2.81 25.26 -2.28
N LYS A 263 3.74 25.99 -2.92
CA LYS A 263 4.75 25.36 -3.79
C LYS A 263 5.57 24.31 -3.03
N ASN A 264 6.04 24.62 -1.82
CA ASN A 264 6.82 23.70 -1.00
C ASN A 264 6.03 22.43 -0.62
N LEU A 265 4.77 22.58 -0.19
CA LEU A 265 3.91 21.44 0.12
C LEU A 265 3.63 20.57 -1.12
N PHE A 266 3.58 21.17 -2.31
CA PHE A 266 3.33 20.43 -3.56
C PHE A 266 4.56 19.64 -3.99
N HIS A 267 5.73 20.26 -3.89
CA HIS A 267 7.00 19.57 -4.09
C HIS A 267 7.17 18.42 -3.11
N ALA A 268 6.83 18.61 -1.83
CA ALA A 268 6.88 17.55 -0.83
C ALA A 268 5.99 16.35 -1.21
N LEU A 269 4.73 16.60 -1.60
CA LEU A 269 3.81 15.56 -2.07
C LEU A 269 4.30 14.87 -3.35
N LEU A 270 4.90 15.60 -4.30
CA LEU A 270 5.44 15.00 -5.52
C LEU A 270 6.67 14.12 -5.25
N ILE A 271 7.50 14.48 -4.26
CA ILE A 271 8.61 13.64 -3.83
C ILE A 271 8.09 12.33 -3.23
N GLN A 272 6.96 12.35 -2.52
CA GLN A 272 6.34 11.14 -1.95
C GLN A 272 5.72 10.20 -3.00
N VAL A 273 5.44 10.70 -4.21
CA VAL A 273 4.92 9.90 -5.34
C VAL A 273 6.07 9.25 -6.14
N ARG A 274 7.29 9.79 -6.04
CA ARG A 274 8.49 9.30 -6.73
C ARG A 274 9.14 8.16 -5.98
#